data_AF-A0A3L7PP83-F1
#
_entry.id   AF-A0A3L7PP83-F1
#
_cell.length_a   1.000
_cell.length_b   1.000
_cell.length_c   1.000
_cell.angle_alpha   90.00
_cell.angle_beta   90.00
_cell.angle_gamma   90.00
#
_symmetry.space_group_name_H-M   'P 1'
#
loop_
_entity.id
_entity.type
_entity.pdbx_description
1 polymer ?
#
loop_
_entity_poly.entity_id
_entity_poly.type
_entity_poly.pdbx_seq_one_letter_code
_entity_poly.pdbx_strand_id
1 'polypeptide(L)'
;MKAQESLVSAEGSEIDVTVELRNANDAPVELTTWEYSVIINDRVAYTGSWVASLTLPPNDRMLAELPAFVPASFGDLTGAEWRIGGQLTYRATGKLDRLLYQLGVNHLTTGFGTGGTGISKAAPVAPPKVKAAASESAPAPAPATSK
;
A
#
# COMPACT_ATOMS: atom_id res chain seq x y z
N MET A 1 7.33 -12.86 -26.60
CA MET A 1 7.59 -11.58 -25.91
C MET A 1 6.29 -10.80 -25.88
N LYS A 2 5.75 -10.49 -24.70
CA LYS A 2 4.62 -9.57 -24.54
C LYS A 2 5.03 -8.51 -23.52
N ALA A 3 5.11 -7.26 -23.96
CA ALA A 3 5.32 -6.11 -23.10
C ALA A 3 3.97 -5.71 -22.49
N GLN A 4 3.91 -5.53 -21.18
CA GLN A 4 2.83 -4.78 -20.54
C GLN A 4 3.33 -3.34 -20.37
N GLU A 5 2.72 -2.44 -21.13
CA GLU A 5 2.84 -0.99 -20.96
C GLU A 5 2.24 -0.61 -19.61
N SER A 6 3.05 -0.01 -18.74
CA SER A 6 2.53 0.93 -17.74
C SER A 6 1.84 2.05 -18.53
N LEU A 7 0.52 2.14 -18.44
CA LEU A 7 -0.29 3.06 -19.24
C LEU A 7 -0.01 4.51 -18.81
N VAL A 8 0.98 5.13 -19.46
CA VAL A 8 0.92 6.57 -19.67
C VAL A 8 -0.24 6.79 -20.64
N SER A 9 -1.45 6.98 -20.10
CA SER A 9 -2.57 7.45 -20.91
C SER A 9 -2.25 8.88 -21.34
N ALA A 10 -2.79 9.34 -22.47
CA ALA A 10 -2.71 10.75 -22.86
C ALA A 10 -3.29 11.70 -21.77
N GLU A 11 -3.99 11.14 -20.79
CA GLU A 11 -4.65 11.80 -19.68
C GLU A 11 -3.73 12.05 -18.47
N GLY A 12 -2.62 11.31 -18.31
CA GLY A 12 -1.72 11.44 -17.15
C GLY A 12 -0.91 10.20 -16.80
N SER A 13 -0.34 10.21 -15.59
CA SER A 13 0.56 9.19 -15.06
C SER A 13 0.03 8.61 -13.76
N GLU A 14 0.04 7.29 -13.64
CA GLU A 14 -0.19 6.58 -12.37
C GLU A 14 1.08 6.62 -11.52
N ILE A 15 0.90 6.79 -10.21
CA ILE A 15 1.95 6.76 -9.19
C ILE A 15 1.62 5.64 -8.22
N ASP A 16 2.51 4.65 -8.15
CA ASP A 16 2.48 3.61 -7.14
C ASP A 16 3.09 4.14 -5.84
N VAL A 17 2.25 4.25 -4.81
CA VAL A 17 2.69 4.67 -3.48
C VAL A 17 2.68 3.45 -2.57
N THR A 18 3.84 3.10 -2.01
CA THR A 18 3.94 2.04 -0.99
C THR A 18 4.17 2.65 0.39
N VAL A 19 3.32 2.29 1.35
CA VAL A 19 3.42 2.71 2.75
C VAL A 19 3.74 1.51 3.63
N GLU A 20 4.81 1.59 4.43
CA GLU A 20 5.08 0.62 5.49
C GLU A 20 4.26 0.97 6.74
N LEU A 21 3.45 0.01 7.16
CA LEU A 21 2.67 0.05 8.38
C LEU A 21 3.37 -0.80 9.45
N ARG A 22 3.40 -0.30 10.69
CA ARG A 22 3.92 -1.04 11.83
C ARG A 22 2.96 -0.95 13.01
N ASN A 23 2.54 -2.10 13.53
CA ASN A 23 1.78 -2.16 14.77
C ASN A 23 2.73 -2.50 15.92
N ALA A 24 2.96 -1.54 16.80
CA ALA A 24 3.77 -1.74 18.01
C ALA A 24 2.93 -2.23 19.21
N ASN A 25 1.63 -2.47 19.02
CA ASN A 25 0.75 -2.93 20.09
C ASN A 25 0.70 -4.46 20.14
N ASP A 26 0.42 -4.99 21.33
CA ASP A 26 0.19 -6.42 21.59
C ASP A 26 -1.22 -6.90 21.16
N ALA A 27 -1.99 -6.04 20.49
CA ALA A 27 -3.32 -6.33 19.99
C ALA A 27 -3.42 -5.91 18.51
N PRO A 28 -4.27 -6.59 17.71
CA PRO A 28 -4.47 -6.22 16.32
C PRO A 28 -5.11 -4.83 16.20
N VAL A 29 -4.84 -4.16 15.08
CA VAL A 29 -5.40 -2.85 14.78
C VAL A 29 -6.19 -2.93 13.48
N GLU A 30 -7.44 -2.50 13.52
CA GLU A 30 -8.29 -2.44 12.33
C GLU A 30 -8.08 -1.10 11.63
N LEU A 31 -7.64 -1.14 10.38
CA LEU A 31 -7.48 0.04 9.54
C LEU A 31 -8.82 0.34 8.86
N THR A 32 -9.28 1.59 8.95
CA THR A 32 -10.60 1.95 8.42
C THR A 32 -10.51 2.79 7.16
N THR A 33 -9.77 3.91 7.21
CA THR A 33 -9.82 4.91 6.15
C THR A 33 -8.48 5.59 5.97
N TRP A 34 -8.03 5.68 4.73
CA TRP A 34 -6.93 6.53 4.30
C TRP A 34 -7.49 7.82 3.73
N GLU A 35 -6.88 8.94 4.07
CA GLU A 35 -7.07 10.22 3.40
C GLU A 35 -5.69 10.76 3.07
N TYR A 36 -5.40 11.02 1.79
CA TYR A 36 -4.06 11.40 1.37
C TYR A 36 -4.09 12.33 0.17
N SER A 37 -2.98 13.04 -0.01
CA SER A 37 -2.77 13.93 -1.15
C SER A 37 -1.36 13.78 -1.70
N VAL A 38 -1.25 13.96 -3.01
CA VAL A 38 0.03 14.09 -3.71
C VAL A 38 0.15 15.53 -4.18
N ILE A 39 1.27 16.16 -3.84
CA ILE A 39 1.63 17.52 -4.18
C ILE A 39 2.84 17.47 -5.08
N ILE A 40 2.81 18.20 -6.20
CA ILE A 40 3.90 18.33 -7.15
C ILE A 40 4.14 19.82 -7.40
N ASN A 41 5.38 20.28 -7.22
CA ASN A 41 5.77 21.69 -7.34
C ASN A 41 4.78 22.62 -6.61
N ASP A 42 4.53 22.33 -5.33
CA ASP A 42 3.60 23.03 -4.44
C ASP A 42 2.12 23.08 -4.87
N ARG A 43 1.73 22.28 -5.85
CA ARG A 43 0.35 22.16 -6.32
C ARG A 43 -0.21 20.78 -6.02
N VAL A 44 -1.43 20.72 -5.48
CA VAL A 44 -2.13 19.44 -5.23
C VAL A 44 -2.43 18.79 -6.57
N ALA A 45 -1.76 17.67 -6.84
CA ALA A 45 -1.93 16.87 -8.05
C ALA A 45 -3.01 15.80 -7.90
N TYR A 46 -3.16 15.27 -6.68
CA TYR A 46 -4.14 14.23 -6.37
C TYR A 46 -4.63 14.36 -4.93
N THR A 47 -5.88 13.97 -4.69
CA THR A 47 -6.43 13.72 -3.35
C THR A 47 -7.27 12.46 -3.41
N GLY A 48 -7.08 11.57 -2.44
CA GLY A 48 -7.76 10.28 -2.38
C GLY A 48 -8.31 10.00 -1.00
N SER A 49 -9.44 9.29 -0.96
CA SER A 49 -9.98 8.64 0.21
C SER A 49 -10.20 7.17 -0.10
N TRP A 50 -9.63 6.28 0.70
CA TRP A 50 -9.64 4.83 0.45
C TRP A 50 -10.04 4.05 1.70
N VAL A 51 -10.91 3.06 1.53
CA VAL A 51 -11.33 2.17 2.63
C VAL A 51 -10.25 1.13 2.86
N ALA A 52 -9.63 1.17 4.03
CA ALA A 52 -8.44 0.38 4.32
C ALA A 52 -8.76 -1.10 4.58
N SER A 53 -9.98 -1.48 4.99
CA SER A 53 -10.49 -2.86 5.22
C SER A 53 -9.44 -3.96 5.47
N LEU A 54 -8.46 -3.67 6.33
CA LEU A 54 -7.29 -4.49 6.60
C LEU A 54 -7.06 -4.48 8.10
N THR A 55 -6.60 -5.61 8.63
CA THR A 55 -6.23 -5.74 10.05
C THR A 55 -4.73 -5.94 10.15
N LEU A 56 -4.06 -5.04 10.86
CA LEU A 56 -2.62 -5.10 11.10
C LEU A 56 -2.34 -5.97 12.34
N PRO A 57 -1.63 -7.10 12.20
CA PRO A 57 -1.38 -8.02 13.32
C PRO A 57 -0.58 -7.37 14.45
N PRO A 58 -0.67 -7.89 15.69
CA PRO A 58 0.16 -7.43 16.80
C PRO A 58 1.66 -7.54 16.48
N ASN A 59 2.43 -6.54 16.88
CA ASN A 59 3.90 -6.55 16.78
C ASN A 59 4.48 -6.83 15.38
N ASP A 60 3.70 -6.59 14.32
CA ASP A 60 4.05 -6.92 12.95
C ASP A 60 4.05 -5.69 12.02
N ARG A 61 4.45 -5.91 10.76
CA ARG A 61 4.49 -4.92 9.70
C ARG A 61 3.79 -5.40 8.44
N MET A 62 3.21 -4.47 7.71
CA MET A 62 2.60 -4.72 6.40
C MET A 62 2.92 -3.58 5.44
N LEU A 63 2.92 -3.88 4.15
CA LEU A 63 2.95 -2.86 3.10
C LEU A 63 1.54 -2.63 2.58
N ALA A 64 1.17 -1.36 2.39
CA ALA A 64 -0.06 -0.96 1.74
C ALA A 64 0.25 -0.15 0.50
N GLU A 65 -0.46 -0.42 -0.59
CA GLU A 65 -0.37 0.33 -1.84
C GLU A 65 -1.51 1.34 -1.90
N LEU A 66 -1.18 2.60 -2.13
CA LEU A 66 -2.16 3.68 -2.30
C LEU A 66 -2.14 4.13 -3.77
N PRO A 67 -3.25 4.02 -4.51
CA PRO A 67 -3.27 4.43 -5.90
C PRO A 67 -3.26 5.96 -5.99
N ALA A 68 -2.43 6.53 -6.86
CA ALA A 68 -2.49 7.95 -7.16
C ALA A 68 -2.39 8.19 -8.66
N PHE A 69 -3.14 9.17 -9.16
CA PHE A 69 -3.11 9.55 -10.57
C PHE A 69 -2.80 11.03 -10.70
N VAL A 70 -1.78 11.35 -11.48
CA VAL A 70 -1.37 12.73 -11.76
C VAL A 70 -1.79 13.09 -13.19
N PRO A 71 -2.66 14.11 -13.36
CA PRO A 71 -3.09 14.53 -14.68
C PRO A 71 -1.93 15.07 -15.53
N ALA A 72 -1.98 14.83 -16.85
CA ALA A 72 -0.98 15.33 -17.80
C ALA A 72 -0.82 16.85 -17.80
N SER A 73 -1.80 17.59 -17.27
CA SER A 73 -1.73 19.05 -17.04
C SER A 73 -0.58 19.51 -16.13
N PHE A 74 0.02 18.60 -15.36
CA PHE A 74 1.22 18.86 -14.57
C PHE A 74 2.51 18.86 -15.41
N GLY A 75 2.44 18.44 -16.68
CA GLY A 75 3.56 18.46 -17.61
C GLY A 75 4.61 17.38 -17.32
N ASP A 76 5.85 17.67 -17.71
CA ASP A 76 6.99 16.81 -17.41
C ASP A 76 7.30 16.83 -15.91
N LEU A 77 7.23 15.67 -15.28
CA LEU A 77 7.49 15.46 -13.86
C LEU A 77 8.97 15.15 -13.57
N THR A 78 9.80 15.04 -14.62
CA THR A 78 11.23 14.75 -14.49
C THR A 78 11.91 15.85 -13.69
N GLY A 79 12.45 15.51 -12.52
CA GLY A 79 13.10 16.47 -11.62
C GLY A 79 12.15 17.33 -10.77
N ALA A 80 10.83 17.12 -10.87
CA ALA A 80 9.86 17.86 -10.07
C ALA A 80 10.02 17.56 -8.56
N GLU A 81 9.75 18.57 -7.72
CA GLU A 81 9.59 18.35 -6.29
C GLU A 81 8.23 17.72 -6.04
N TRP A 82 8.20 16.68 -5.22
CA TRP A 82 6.99 15.98 -4.88
C TRP A 82 6.89 15.74 -3.38
N ARG A 83 5.66 15.76 -2.88
CA ARG A 83 5.32 15.43 -1.51
C ARG A 83 4.07 14.58 -1.49
N ILE A 84 4.05 13.57 -0.64
CA ILE A 84 2.87 12.80 -0.34
C ILE A 84 2.65 12.80 1.16
N GLY A 85 1.39 12.89 1.56
CA GLY A 85 1.04 12.77 2.97
C GLY A 85 -0.44 12.65 3.17
N GLY A 86 -0.79 12.23 4.38
CA GLY A 86 -2.16 11.90 4.70
C GLY A 86 -2.36 11.46 6.14
N GLN A 87 -3.55 10.96 6.39
CA GLN A 87 -3.99 10.41 7.65
C GLN A 87 -4.52 8.99 7.41
N LEU A 88 -4.23 8.11 8.36
CA LEU A 88 -4.80 6.79 8.47
C LEU A 88 -5.66 6.75 9.72
N THR A 89 -6.95 6.50 9.53
CA THR A 89 -7.90 6.23 10.61
C THR A 89 -7.88 4.74 10.93
N TYR A 90 -7.87 4.42 12.23
CA TYR A 90 -7.84 3.07 12.72
C TYR A 90 -8.62 2.92 14.02
N ARG A 91 -8.99 1.68 14.34
CA ARG A 91 -9.58 1.30 15.62
C ARG A 91 -8.62 0.34 16.33
N ALA A 92 -8.26 0.67 17.56
CA ALA A 92 -7.55 -0.26 18.43
C ALA A 92 -8.49 -1.39 18.84
N THR A 93 -7.97 -2.60 19.03
CA THR A 93 -8.74 -3.70 19.62
C THR A 93 -8.22 -4.02 21.03
N GLY A 94 -9.00 -4.80 21.79
CA GLY A 94 -8.55 -5.31 23.10
C GLY A 94 -8.67 -4.31 24.24
N LYS A 95 -7.63 -4.19 25.09
CA LYS A 95 -7.70 -3.39 26.33
C LYS A 95 -7.76 -1.89 26.06
N LEU A 96 -7.02 -1.42 25.04
CA LEU A 96 -7.01 -0.02 24.64
C LEU A 96 -8.38 0.41 24.10
N ASP A 97 -9.04 -0.45 23.32
CA ASP A 97 -10.40 -0.20 22.81
C ASP A 97 -11.40 0.09 23.93
N ARG A 98 -11.39 -0.72 25.00
CA ARG A 98 -12.28 -0.51 26.15
C ARG A 98 -12.06 0.83 26.83
N LEU A 99 -10.80 1.26 26.97
CA LEU A 99 -10.44 2.55 27.56
C LEU A 99 -10.90 3.70 26.66
N LEU A 100 -10.62 3.62 25.36
CA LEU A 100 -11.04 4.64 24.39
C LEU A 100 -12.57 4.76 24.34
N TYR A 101 -13.27 3.62 24.34
CA TYR A 101 -14.72 3.59 24.39
C TYR A 101 -15.27 4.26 25.66
N GLN A 102 -14.68 4.01 26.83
CA GLN A 102 -15.05 4.69 28.09
C GLN A 102 -14.82 6.21 28.03
N LEU A 103 -13.86 6.66 27.23
CA LEU A 103 -13.55 8.07 27.00
C LEU A 103 -14.40 8.69 25.87
N GLY A 104 -15.28 7.92 25.23
CA GLY A 104 -16.08 8.38 24.08
C GLY A 104 -15.27 8.51 22.78
N VAL A 105 -14.04 7.99 22.73
CA VAL A 105 -13.18 7.98 21.54
C VAL A 105 -13.36 6.65 20.81
N ASN A 106 -13.87 6.69 19.59
CA ASN A 106 -14.18 5.47 18.83
C ASN A 106 -13.15 5.17 17.72
N HIS A 107 -12.39 6.19 17.32
CA HIS A 107 -11.41 6.11 16.24
C HIS A 107 -10.16 6.90 16.62
N LEU A 108 -9.02 6.40 16.17
CA LEU A 108 -7.73 7.06 16.27
C LEU A 108 -7.22 7.38 14.87
N THR A 109 -6.35 8.38 14.77
CA THR A 109 -5.75 8.81 13.52
C THR A 109 -4.24 8.90 13.67
N THR A 110 -3.51 8.47 12.63
CA THR A 110 -2.06 8.66 12.54
C THR A 110 -1.70 9.31 11.21
N GLY A 111 -0.78 10.28 11.26
CA GLY A 111 -0.30 10.97 10.07
C GLY A 111 0.87 10.24 9.44
N PHE A 112 0.98 10.33 8.12
CA PHE A 112 2.17 9.92 7.38
C PHE A 112 2.52 10.96 6.33
N GLY A 113 3.78 11.00 5.93
CA GLY A 113 4.20 11.82 4.82
C GLY A 113 5.67 11.67 4.50
N THR A 114 5.98 11.87 3.22
CA THR A 114 7.35 11.89 2.70
C THR A 114 7.39 12.82 1.49
N GLY A 115 8.59 13.19 1.07
CA GLY A 115 8.79 14.01 -0.11
C GLY A 115 10.19 13.84 -0.65
N GLY A 116 10.40 14.35 -1.85
CA GLY A 116 11.68 14.26 -2.52
C GLY A 116 11.69 15.04 -3.82
N THR A 117 12.80 14.91 -4.52
CA THR A 117 13.02 15.52 -5.84
C THR A 117 13.25 14.44 -6.87
N GLY A 118 12.65 14.60 -8.04
CA GLY A 118 12.79 13.66 -9.14
C GLY A 118 11.75 12.54 -9.06
N ILE A 119 10.73 12.64 -9.92
CA ILE A 119 9.88 11.51 -10.28
C ILE A 119 10.51 10.88 -11.51
N SER A 120 11.25 9.79 -11.31
CA SER A 120 11.78 9.00 -12.42
C SER A 120 10.66 8.12 -12.97
N LYS A 121 10.50 8.08 -14.30
CA LYS A 121 9.65 7.06 -14.94
C LYS A 121 10.12 5.69 -14.47
N ALA A 122 9.27 4.96 -13.77
CA ALA A 122 9.61 3.62 -13.31
C ALA A 122 10.01 2.78 -14.54
N ALA A 123 11.24 2.24 -14.52
CA ALA A 123 11.56 1.12 -15.40
C ALA A 123 10.61 -0.03 -15.02
N PRO A 124 10.06 -0.78 -15.99
CA PRO A 124 9.09 -1.83 -15.70
C PRO A 124 9.67 -2.77 -14.65
N VAL A 125 9.06 -2.77 -13.46
CA VAL A 125 9.46 -3.62 -12.35
C VAL A 125 9.20 -5.05 -12.81
N ALA A 126 10.27 -5.83 -13.01
CA ALA A 126 10.11 -7.25 -13.27
C ALA A 126 9.33 -7.86 -12.09
N PRO A 127 8.29 -8.66 -12.33
CA PRO A 127 7.51 -9.27 -11.27
C PRO A 127 8.45 -10.00 -10.30
N PRO A 128 8.22 -9.93 -8.98
CA PRO A 128 9.02 -10.68 -8.04
C PRO A 128 8.97 -12.14 -8.46
N LYS A 129 10.15 -12.73 -8.71
CA LYS A 129 10.29 -14.18 -8.75
C LYS A 129 9.83 -14.66 -7.38
N VAL A 130 8.56 -15.05 -7.30
CA VAL A 130 8.06 -15.94 -6.26
C VAL A 130 8.97 -17.14 -6.37
N LYS A 131 9.94 -17.21 -5.46
CA LYS A 131 10.75 -18.40 -5.26
C LYS A 131 9.73 -19.45 -4.86
N ALA A 132 9.35 -20.28 -5.82
CA ALA A 132 8.51 -21.45 -5.61
C ALA A 132 9.26 -22.35 -4.61
N ALA A 133 9.04 -22.08 -3.33
CA ALA A 133 9.50 -22.91 -2.25
C ALA A 133 8.42 -23.97 -2.04
N ALA A 134 8.79 -25.19 -2.40
CA ALA A 134 8.25 -26.43 -1.88
C ALA A 134 6.75 -26.71 -2.09
N SER A 135 6.40 -27.20 -3.29
CA SER A 135 5.49 -28.35 -3.33
C SER A 135 6.32 -29.58 -2.94
N GLU A 136 6.27 -29.86 -1.66
CA GLU A 136 6.68 -31.10 -1.03
C GLU A 136 6.01 -32.28 -1.78
N SER A 137 6.82 -33.06 -2.49
CA SER A 137 6.42 -34.30 -3.13
C SER A 137 6.02 -35.32 -2.06
N ALA A 138 4.73 -35.49 -1.82
CA ALA A 138 4.21 -36.69 -1.17
C ALA A 138 4.28 -37.88 -2.15
N PRO A 139 4.70 -39.08 -1.70
CA PRO A 139 5.06 -40.20 -2.57
C PRO A 139 3.83 -40.89 -3.20
N ALA A 140 3.97 -41.27 -4.46
CA ALA A 140 2.98 -42.06 -5.21
C ALA A 140 2.85 -43.49 -4.67
N PRO A 141 1.64 -44.08 -4.60
CA PRO A 141 1.47 -45.50 -4.37
C PRO A 141 1.82 -46.30 -5.65
N ALA A 142 2.60 -47.37 -5.48
CA ALA A 142 3.00 -48.27 -6.56
C ALA A 142 1.79 -49.02 -7.17
N PRO A 143 1.69 -49.14 -8.51
CA PRO A 143 0.71 -50.02 -9.13
C PRO A 143 1.19 -51.47 -9.14
N ALA A 144 0.28 -52.37 -8.78
CA ALA A 144 0.42 -53.81 -8.77
C ALA A 144 0.62 -54.42 -10.17
N THR A 145 1.29 -55.56 -10.16
CA THR A 145 1.64 -56.47 -11.26
C THR A 145 0.45 -57.05 -12.02
N SER A 146 0.58 -57.14 -13.36
CA SER A 146 0.03 -58.23 -14.19
C SER A 146 0.52 -58.09 -15.64
N LYS A 147 1.43 -58.98 -16.09
CA LYS A 147 1.12 -60.17 -16.89
C LYS A 147 2.42 -60.83 -17.36
#